data_AF-A0A8J4UY50-F1
#
_entry.id   AF-A0A8J4UY50-F1
#
_cell.length_a   1.000
_cell.length_b   1.000
_cell.length_c   1.000
_cell.angle_alpha   90.00
_cell.angle_beta   90.00
_cell.angle_gamma   90.00
#
_symmetry.space_group_name_H-M   'P 1'
#
loop_
_entity.id
_entity.type
_entity.pdbx_description
1 polymer ?
#
loop_
_entity_poly.entity_id
_entity_poly.type
_entity_poly.pdbx_seq_one_letter_code
_entity_poly.pdbx_strand_id
1 'polypeptide(L)'
;MGNVESLAKSISDEYKRVRLDPANNVNNKRAYLGEGDYMVLDEVLQIQPPRETTIDICHLGTLFVIDKNLTGRFYEADILYFTRTYASQALGSSGKDDFQSKFQAYCTLKMWNKISEHDGATTFVEWFSKLFTESPNYIQSFPHHPNSVFLTSDAIKKMYQILSIKNYYGGDFRSFLDLMQRSAEEQSIMKLDEDELDDVVPLVILKNFSKDFINGFIKLMFELGFQENMLLE
;
A
#
# COMPACT_ATOMS: atom_id res chain seq x y z
N MET A 1 -26.79 -2.59 -15.90
CA MET A 1 -26.74 -3.01 -14.48
C MET A 1 -26.08 -4.38 -14.27
N GLY A 2 -26.22 -5.38 -15.16
CA GLY A 2 -25.65 -6.72 -14.96
C GLY A 2 -24.12 -6.83 -14.82
N ASN A 3 -23.33 -5.88 -15.36
CA ASN A 3 -21.86 -5.94 -15.30
C ASN A 3 -21.29 -5.52 -13.93
N VAL A 4 -21.90 -4.51 -13.27
CA VAL A 4 -21.41 -3.96 -12.00
C VAL A 4 -21.61 -4.95 -10.85
N GLU A 5 -22.82 -5.50 -10.71
CA GLU A 5 -23.13 -6.45 -9.63
C GLU A 5 -22.42 -7.80 -9.84
N SER A 6 -22.22 -8.22 -11.10
CA SER A 6 -21.44 -9.42 -11.39
C SER A 6 -19.98 -9.26 -10.96
N LEU A 7 -19.37 -8.10 -11.26
CA LEU A 7 -17.99 -7.82 -10.85
C LEU A 7 -17.87 -7.71 -9.32
N ALA A 8 -18.77 -6.97 -8.67
CA ALA A 8 -18.79 -6.84 -7.22
C ALA A 8 -18.93 -8.20 -6.51
N LYS A 9 -19.80 -9.07 -7.03
CA LYS A 9 -19.93 -10.45 -6.53
C LYS A 9 -18.63 -11.23 -6.67
N SER A 10 -17.99 -11.19 -7.85
CA SER A 10 -16.74 -11.91 -8.07
C SER A 10 -15.61 -11.44 -7.15
N ILE A 11 -15.53 -10.14 -6.87
CA ILE A 11 -14.54 -9.59 -5.92
C ILE A 11 -14.88 -9.96 -4.47
N SER A 12 -16.15 -10.01 -4.07
CA SER A 12 -16.56 -10.52 -2.75
C SER A 12 -16.19 -12.01 -2.59
N ASP A 13 -16.38 -12.81 -3.64
CA ASP A 13 -16.01 -14.23 -3.61
C ASP A 13 -14.48 -14.39 -3.47
N GLU A 14 -13.69 -13.58 -4.19
CA GLU A 14 -12.22 -13.52 -4.02
C GLU A 14 -11.80 -13.03 -2.62
N TYR A 15 -12.48 -12.03 -2.07
CA TYR A 15 -12.24 -11.53 -0.72
C TYR A 15 -12.37 -12.67 0.30
N LYS A 16 -13.48 -13.43 0.22
CA LYS A 16 -13.72 -14.59 1.06
C LYS A 16 -12.71 -15.70 0.82
N ARG A 17 -12.34 -15.98 -0.43
CA ARG A 17 -11.34 -16.99 -0.79
C ARG A 17 -10.01 -16.70 -0.07
N VAL A 18 -9.48 -15.48 -0.20
CA VAL A 18 -8.20 -15.10 0.41
C VAL A 18 -8.29 -15.11 1.93
N ARG A 19 -9.37 -14.59 2.52
CA ARG A 19 -9.57 -14.56 3.98
C ARG A 19 -9.65 -15.95 4.59
N LEU A 20 -10.27 -16.89 3.89
CA LEU A 20 -10.43 -18.27 4.35
C LEU A 20 -9.24 -19.16 4.00
N ASP A 21 -8.24 -18.65 3.28
CA ASP A 21 -7.06 -19.43 2.88
C ASP A 21 -6.27 -19.88 4.13
N PRO A 22 -6.10 -21.19 4.36
CA PRO A 22 -5.31 -21.72 5.46
C PRO A 22 -3.88 -21.17 5.52
N ALA A 23 -3.26 -20.86 4.38
CA ALA A 23 -1.91 -20.29 4.33
C ALA A 23 -1.84 -18.88 4.96
N ASN A 24 -2.92 -18.11 4.85
CA ASN A 24 -3.07 -16.83 5.54
C ASN A 24 -3.47 -17.05 7.03
N ASN A 25 -4.09 -18.20 7.33
CA ASN A 25 -4.64 -18.56 8.64
C ASN A 25 -3.59 -19.07 9.64
N VAL A 26 -2.44 -19.62 9.20
CA VAL A 26 -1.32 -19.98 10.10
C VAL A 26 -0.78 -18.76 10.87
N ASN A 27 -1.01 -17.55 10.33
CA ASN A 27 -0.61 -16.28 10.93
C ASN A 27 -1.77 -15.54 11.64
N ASN A 28 -2.99 -16.10 11.63
CA ASN A 28 -4.18 -15.52 12.24
C ASN A 28 -4.25 -15.80 13.76
N LYS A 29 -3.37 -15.18 14.54
CA LYS A 29 -3.73 -14.86 15.94
C LYS A 29 -4.97 -13.94 16.01
N ARG A 30 -5.31 -13.24 14.91
CA ARG A 30 -6.40 -12.25 14.82
C ARG A 30 -7.80 -12.85 14.86
N ALA A 31 -8.01 -13.98 14.18
CA ALA A 31 -9.29 -14.70 14.21
C ALA A 31 -9.64 -15.21 15.63
N TYR A 32 -8.62 -15.55 16.43
CA TYR A 32 -8.79 -15.97 17.83
C TYR A 32 -8.99 -14.81 18.81
N LEU A 33 -8.52 -13.61 18.47
CA LEU A 33 -8.62 -12.41 19.32
C LEU A 33 -9.86 -11.55 19.02
N GLY A 34 -10.68 -11.94 18.05
CA GLY A 34 -11.87 -11.15 17.65
C GLY A 34 -11.52 -9.83 16.94
N GLU A 35 -10.28 -9.69 16.47
CA GLU A 35 -9.81 -8.48 15.80
C GLU A 35 -10.24 -8.47 14.33
N GLY A 36 -11.44 -7.93 14.10
CA GLY A 36 -11.86 -7.25 12.87
C GLY A 36 -12.01 -8.07 11.57
N ASP A 37 -13.09 -7.77 10.84
CA ASP A 37 -13.32 -8.31 9.49
C ASP A 37 -12.60 -7.47 8.42
N TYR A 38 -11.27 -7.62 8.33
CA TYR A 38 -10.44 -6.89 7.37
C TYR A 38 -9.27 -7.74 6.85
N MET A 39 -8.74 -7.35 5.69
CA MET A 39 -7.49 -7.86 5.12
C MET A 39 -6.33 -6.92 5.42
N VAL A 40 -5.12 -7.46 5.47
CA VAL A 40 -3.87 -6.67 5.46
C VAL A 40 -3.19 -6.71 4.10
N LEU A 41 -2.07 -5.99 3.96
CA LEU A 41 -1.43 -5.77 2.65
C LEU A 41 -1.14 -7.10 1.92
N ASP A 42 -0.58 -8.10 2.59
CA ASP A 42 -0.27 -9.38 1.95
C ASP A 42 -1.50 -10.13 1.44
N GLU A 43 -2.63 -9.98 2.12
CA GLU A 43 -3.88 -10.62 1.76
C GLU A 43 -4.54 -9.87 0.59
N VAL A 44 -4.63 -8.54 0.64
CA VAL A 44 -5.25 -7.77 -0.45
C VAL A 44 -4.51 -7.95 -1.78
N LEU A 45 -3.17 -8.08 -1.74
CA LEU A 45 -2.35 -8.34 -2.92
C LEU A 45 -2.54 -9.76 -3.51
N GLN A 46 -3.19 -10.69 -2.80
CA GLN A 46 -3.56 -12.01 -3.30
C GLN A 46 -4.92 -12.05 -3.99
N ILE A 47 -5.70 -10.97 -3.92
CA ILE A 47 -6.96 -10.86 -4.65
C ILE A 47 -6.64 -10.91 -6.15
N GLN A 48 -7.33 -11.78 -6.88
CA GLN A 48 -7.22 -11.86 -8.33
C GLN A 48 -8.49 -11.30 -8.96
N PRO A 49 -8.48 -10.03 -9.41
CA PRO A 49 -9.61 -9.49 -10.15
C PRO A 49 -9.98 -10.37 -11.36
N PRO A 50 -11.25 -10.41 -11.78
CA PRO A 50 -11.66 -11.16 -12.96
C PRO A 50 -10.82 -10.77 -14.18
N ARG A 51 -10.56 -11.73 -15.08
CA ARG A 51 -9.66 -11.55 -16.23
C ARG A 51 -10.10 -10.43 -17.17
N GLU A 52 -11.37 -10.07 -17.14
CA GLU A 52 -11.96 -8.99 -17.93
C GLU A 52 -11.67 -7.60 -17.35
N THR A 53 -11.09 -7.52 -16.15
CA THR A 53 -10.72 -6.27 -15.48
C THR A 53 -9.22 -6.02 -15.50
N THR A 54 -8.85 -4.75 -15.48
CA THR A 54 -7.46 -4.28 -15.51
C THR A 54 -7.08 -3.61 -14.18
N ILE A 55 -7.76 -3.98 -13.10
CA ILE A 55 -7.49 -3.44 -11.76
C ILE A 55 -6.10 -3.90 -11.33
N ASP A 56 -5.20 -2.94 -11.12
CA ASP A 56 -3.91 -3.17 -10.51
C ASP A 56 -3.97 -2.83 -9.02
N ILE A 57 -4.05 -3.87 -8.19
CA ILE A 57 -4.09 -3.77 -6.72
C ILE A 57 -2.70 -3.47 -6.13
N CYS A 58 -1.62 -3.61 -6.91
CA CYS A 58 -0.26 -3.28 -6.46
C CYS A 58 0.06 -1.78 -6.59
N HIS A 59 -0.72 -1.04 -7.37
CA HIS A 59 -0.50 0.39 -7.59
C HIS A 59 -0.81 1.20 -6.31
N LEU A 60 0.13 2.07 -5.90
CA LEU A 60 0.04 2.87 -4.67
C LEU A 60 -1.26 3.66 -4.55
N GLY A 61 -1.67 4.37 -5.62
CA GLY A 61 -2.91 5.14 -5.62
C GLY A 61 -4.14 4.25 -5.48
N THR A 62 -4.10 3.01 -6.01
CA THR A 62 -5.21 2.05 -5.86
C THR A 62 -5.37 1.64 -4.41
N LEU A 63 -4.27 1.24 -3.76
CA LEU A 63 -4.28 0.86 -2.34
C LEU A 63 -4.80 2.02 -1.46
N PHE A 64 -4.35 3.24 -1.74
CA PHE A 64 -4.79 4.45 -1.02
C PHE A 64 -6.29 4.69 -1.14
N VAL A 65 -6.87 4.51 -2.33
CA VAL A 65 -8.31 4.73 -2.55
C VAL A 65 -9.16 3.61 -1.97
N ILE A 66 -8.66 2.36 -1.98
CA ILE A 66 -9.38 1.24 -1.34
C ILE A 66 -9.41 1.44 0.18
N ASP A 67 -8.30 1.79 0.83
CA ASP A 67 -8.27 2.04 2.28
C ASP A 67 -8.80 3.44 2.62
N LYS A 68 -10.12 3.62 2.48
CA LYS A 68 -10.81 4.91 2.64
C LYS A 68 -10.51 5.62 3.97
N ASN A 69 -10.31 4.86 5.05
CA ASN A 69 -10.05 5.38 6.39
C ASN A 69 -8.56 5.48 6.73
N LEU A 70 -7.68 5.13 5.78
CA LEU A 70 -6.22 5.22 5.91
C LEU A 70 -5.68 4.49 7.15
N THR A 71 -6.20 3.28 7.36
CA THR A 71 -5.90 2.46 8.54
C THR A 71 -4.80 1.43 8.32
N GLY A 72 -4.37 1.20 7.08
CA GLY A 72 -3.55 0.06 6.67
C GLY A 72 -4.33 -1.25 6.58
N ARG A 73 -5.67 -1.19 6.69
CA ARG A 73 -6.59 -2.34 6.72
C ARG A 73 -7.61 -2.23 5.60
N PHE A 74 -7.93 -3.34 4.96
CA PHE A 74 -8.79 -3.41 3.79
C PHE A 74 -10.09 -4.15 4.11
N TYR A 75 -11.17 -3.40 4.31
CA TYR A 75 -12.49 -3.96 4.63
C TYR A 75 -13.23 -4.37 3.35
N GLU A 76 -14.05 -5.43 3.42
CA GLU A 76 -14.84 -5.90 2.27
C GLU A 76 -15.71 -4.78 1.68
N ALA A 77 -16.34 -3.98 2.54
CA ALA A 77 -17.20 -2.88 2.13
C ALA A 77 -16.45 -1.84 1.29
N ASP A 78 -15.21 -1.52 1.65
CA ASP A 78 -14.40 -0.52 0.94
C ASP A 78 -13.90 -1.07 -0.40
N ILE A 79 -13.47 -2.34 -0.44
CA ILE A 79 -13.10 -3.04 -1.68
C ILE A 79 -14.30 -3.11 -2.65
N LEU A 80 -15.50 -3.42 -2.15
CA LEU A 80 -16.73 -3.46 -2.95
C LEU A 80 -17.13 -2.08 -3.46
N TYR A 81 -16.97 -1.04 -2.64
CA TYR A 81 -17.22 0.34 -3.05
C TYR A 81 -16.27 0.76 -4.18
N PHE A 82 -14.97 0.48 -4.02
CA PHE A 82 -13.97 0.71 -5.07
C PHE A 82 -14.32 -0.04 -6.36
N THR A 83 -14.68 -1.32 -6.25
CA THR A 83 -15.05 -2.17 -7.39
C THR A 83 -16.26 -1.63 -8.15
N ARG A 84 -17.29 -1.16 -7.44
CA ARG A 84 -18.47 -0.53 -8.06
C ARG A 84 -18.12 0.78 -8.76
N THR A 85 -17.22 1.56 -8.18
CA THR A 85 -16.70 2.80 -8.77
C THR A 85 -15.97 2.50 -10.08
N TYR A 86 -15.05 1.53 -10.06
CA TYR A 86 -14.34 1.04 -11.25
C TYR A 86 -15.33 0.59 -12.34
N ALA A 87 -16.28 -0.28 -11.99
CA ALA A 87 -17.23 -0.83 -12.94
C ALA A 87 -18.11 0.26 -13.59
N SER A 88 -18.52 1.25 -12.81
CA SER A 88 -19.35 2.36 -13.29
C SER A 88 -18.59 3.25 -14.28
N GLN A 89 -17.32 3.56 -14.00
CA GLN A 89 -16.47 4.34 -14.91
C GLN A 89 -16.07 3.54 -16.16
N ALA A 90 -15.90 2.21 -16.04
CA ALA A 90 -15.61 1.33 -17.16
C ALA A 90 -16.77 1.30 -18.18
N LEU A 91 -18.02 1.35 -17.71
CA LEU A 91 -19.20 1.39 -18.57
C LEU A 91 -19.33 2.71 -19.36
N GLY A 92 -18.86 3.82 -18.79
CA GLY A 92 -18.86 5.13 -19.45
C GLY A 92 -17.70 5.37 -20.41
N SER A 93 -16.67 4.54 -20.38
CA SER A 93 -15.45 4.73 -21.18
C SER A 93 -15.58 4.07 -22.55
N SER A 94 -15.67 4.87 -23.61
CA SER A 94 -15.91 4.39 -25.00
C SER A 94 -14.70 3.73 -25.69
N GLY A 95 -13.61 3.42 -24.96
CA GLY A 95 -12.44 2.73 -25.50
C GLY A 95 -11.72 1.93 -24.41
N LYS A 96 -11.52 0.62 -24.64
CA LYS A 96 -10.86 -0.28 -23.67
C LYS A 96 -9.35 -0.01 -23.54
N ASP A 97 -8.71 0.48 -24.60
CA ASP A 97 -7.25 0.55 -24.72
C ASP A 97 -6.56 1.58 -23.81
N ASP A 98 -7.31 2.48 -23.14
CA ASP A 98 -6.74 3.49 -22.23
C ASP A 98 -7.47 3.58 -20.88
N PHE A 99 -8.44 2.69 -20.61
CA PHE A 99 -9.24 2.79 -19.38
C PHE A 99 -8.39 2.52 -18.13
N GLN A 100 -7.49 1.54 -18.18
CA GLN A 100 -6.63 1.20 -17.05
C GLN A 100 -5.78 2.40 -16.62
N SER A 101 -5.06 3.01 -17.56
CA SER A 101 -4.20 4.16 -17.31
C SER A 101 -5.00 5.34 -16.76
N LYS A 102 -6.18 5.63 -17.34
CA LYS A 102 -7.08 6.68 -16.84
C LYS A 102 -7.57 6.41 -15.42
N PHE A 103 -7.92 5.17 -15.11
CA PHE A 103 -8.43 4.82 -13.79
C PHE A 103 -7.32 4.82 -12.73
N GLN A 104 -6.10 4.39 -13.07
CA GLN A 104 -4.93 4.56 -12.22
C GLN A 104 -4.62 6.04 -11.98
N ALA A 105 -4.68 6.88 -13.03
CA ALA A 105 -4.53 8.32 -12.89
C ALA A 105 -5.62 8.94 -12.00
N TYR A 106 -6.86 8.48 -12.10
CA TYR A 106 -7.95 8.86 -11.18
C TYR A 106 -7.61 8.51 -9.73
N CYS A 107 -7.08 7.31 -9.47
CA CYS A 107 -6.68 6.90 -8.12
C CYS A 107 -5.53 7.75 -7.58
N THR A 108 -4.50 8.01 -8.40
CA THR A 108 -3.40 8.92 -8.07
C THR A 108 -3.89 10.32 -7.79
N LEU A 109 -4.89 10.81 -8.52
CA LEU A 109 -5.45 12.13 -8.33
C LEU A 109 -6.32 12.22 -7.06
N LYS A 110 -7.06 11.15 -6.70
CA LYS A 110 -7.73 11.06 -5.39
C LYS A 110 -6.73 11.06 -4.24
N MET A 111 -5.62 10.34 -4.38
CA MET A 111 -4.51 10.40 -3.40
C MET A 111 -3.92 11.81 -3.32
N TRP A 112 -3.59 12.44 -4.46
CA TRP A 112 -3.08 13.81 -4.56
C TRP A 112 -3.94 14.81 -3.80
N ASN A 113 -5.25 14.79 -4.03
CA ASN A 113 -6.18 15.72 -3.36
C ASN A 113 -6.12 15.58 -1.85
N LYS A 114 -5.89 14.36 -1.33
CA LYS A 114 -5.79 14.14 0.11
C LYS A 114 -4.43 14.57 0.68
N ILE A 115 -3.34 14.25 0.00
CA ILE A 115 -1.98 14.52 0.50
C ILE A 115 -1.56 15.98 0.35
N SER A 116 -2.22 16.72 -0.54
CA SER A 116 -2.00 18.16 -0.75
C SER A 116 -2.71 19.03 0.30
N GLU A 117 -3.63 18.48 1.09
CA GLU A 117 -4.24 19.17 2.23
C GLU A 117 -3.19 19.52 3.30
N HIS A 118 -3.56 20.43 4.22
CA HIS A 118 -2.81 20.67 5.45
C HIS A 118 -2.61 19.35 6.21
N ASP A 119 -1.38 19.03 6.60
CA ASP A 119 -0.97 17.73 7.19
C ASP A 119 -1.17 16.49 6.31
N GLY A 120 -1.46 16.64 5.01
CA GLY A 120 -1.66 15.53 4.09
C GLY A 120 -0.42 14.63 3.95
N ALA A 121 0.78 15.22 3.93
CA ALA A 121 2.04 14.47 3.94
C ALA A 121 2.21 13.63 5.23
N THR A 122 1.89 14.20 6.40
CA THR A 122 1.93 13.47 7.68
C THR A 122 0.94 12.32 7.67
N THR A 123 -0.28 12.57 7.20
CA THR A 123 -1.33 11.55 7.05
C THR A 123 -0.87 10.39 6.16
N PHE A 124 -0.21 10.71 5.03
CA PHE A 124 0.36 9.69 4.14
C PHE A 124 1.43 8.86 4.85
N VAL A 125 2.37 9.49 5.57
CA VAL A 125 3.45 8.78 6.27
C VAL A 125 2.89 7.82 7.32
N GLU A 126 1.88 8.25 8.07
CA GLU A 126 1.21 7.40 9.06
C GLU A 126 0.49 6.22 8.40
N TRP A 127 -0.30 6.49 7.36
CA TRP A 127 -0.99 5.46 6.59
C TRP A 127 -0.03 4.44 5.99
N PHE A 128 1.01 4.93 5.31
CA PHE A 128 1.99 4.08 4.64
C PHE A 128 2.77 3.24 5.65
N SER A 129 3.06 3.79 6.84
CA SER A 129 3.63 3.01 7.95
C SER A 129 2.68 1.89 8.40
N LYS A 130 1.40 2.22 8.62
CA LYS A 130 0.38 1.24 9.02
C LYS A 130 0.23 0.12 8.02
N LEU A 131 0.33 0.41 6.73
CA LEU A 131 0.25 -0.58 5.66
C LEU A 131 1.22 -1.76 5.85
N PHE A 132 2.42 -1.49 6.39
CA PHE A 132 3.42 -2.52 6.68
C PHE A 132 3.36 -3.03 8.12
N THR A 133 2.99 -2.21 9.10
CA THR A 133 2.93 -2.65 10.52
C THR A 133 1.66 -3.40 10.87
N GLU A 134 0.61 -3.28 10.08
CA GLU A 134 -0.60 -4.10 10.21
C GLU A 134 -0.35 -5.54 9.76
N SER A 135 0.74 -5.89 9.10
CA SER A 135 1.07 -7.30 8.81
C SER A 135 1.98 -7.86 9.91
N PRO A 136 1.56 -8.85 10.72
CA PRO A 136 2.39 -9.39 11.81
C PRO A 136 3.71 -9.99 11.32
N ASN A 137 3.72 -10.56 10.11
CA ASN A 137 4.92 -11.15 9.49
C ASN A 137 5.94 -10.11 9.02
N TYR A 138 5.55 -8.84 8.98
CA TYR A 138 6.41 -7.75 8.55
C TYR A 138 7.12 -7.07 9.70
N ILE A 139 6.71 -7.35 10.94
CA ILE A 139 7.25 -6.68 12.11
C ILE A 139 8.10 -7.64 12.94
N GLN A 140 9.23 -7.13 13.42
CA GLN A 140 10.10 -7.83 14.35
C GLN A 140 10.50 -6.88 15.48
N SER A 141 10.71 -7.44 16.66
CA SER A 141 11.16 -6.72 17.84
C SER A 141 12.30 -7.51 18.47
N PHE A 142 13.30 -6.78 18.96
CA PHE A 142 14.51 -7.38 19.52
C PHE A 142 14.66 -6.96 20.99
N PRO A 143 15.05 -7.86 21.90
CA PRO A 143 15.21 -7.53 23.32
C PRO A 143 16.20 -6.38 23.58
N HIS A 144 17.26 -6.27 22.78
CA HIS A 144 18.26 -5.21 22.87
C HIS A 144 17.75 -3.85 22.36
N HIS A 145 16.62 -3.85 21.64
CA HIS A 145 16.00 -2.66 21.04
C HIS A 145 14.50 -2.56 21.40
N PRO A 146 14.15 -2.47 22.70
CA PRO A 146 12.77 -2.64 23.17
C PRO A 146 11.80 -1.53 22.72
N ASN A 147 12.34 -0.38 22.30
CA ASN A 147 11.55 0.78 21.86
C ASN A 147 11.47 0.90 20.34
N SER A 148 12.02 -0.06 19.60
CA SER A 148 12.13 -0.02 18.15
C SER A 148 11.34 -1.16 17.52
N VAL A 149 10.53 -0.81 16.53
CA VAL A 149 9.90 -1.78 15.64
C VAL A 149 10.74 -1.87 14.38
N PHE A 150 11.06 -3.09 13.96
CA PHE A 150 11.81 -3.36 12.75
C PHE A 150 10.89 -3.98 11.71
N LEU A 151 11.13 -3.65 10.46
CA LEU A 151 10.46 -4.20 9.30
C LEU A 151 11.33 -5.26 8.67
N THR A 152 10.75 -6.42 8.37
CA THR A 152 11.46 -7.52 7.72
C THR A 152 11.81 -7.18 6.26
N SER A 153 12.81 -7.85 5.71
CA SER A 153 13.18 -7.73 4.29
C SER A 153 12.00 -7.99 3.35
N ASP A 154 11.06 -8.88 3.71
CA ASP A 154 9.82 -9.10 2.96
C ASP A 154 8.93 -7.85 2.91
N ALA A 155 8.79 -7.14 4.04
CA ALA A 155 8.06 -5.86 4.09
C ALA A 155 8.72 -4.82 3.17
N ILE A 156 10.05 -4.72 3.22
CA ILE A 156 10.82 -3.78 2.37
C ILE A 156 10.72 -4.17 0.90
N LYS A 157 10.70 -5.46 0.57
CA LYS A 157 10.52 -5.96 -0.79
C LYS A 157 9.14 -5.60 -1.34
N LYS A 158 8.12 -5.62 -0.50
CA LYS A 158 6.75 -5.24 -0.87
C LYS A 158 6.62 -3.75 -1.07
N MET A 159 7.25 -2.95 -0.21
CA MET A 159 7.40 -1.51 -0.44
C MET A 159 8.09 -1.23 -1.77
N TYR A 160 9.22 -1.89 -2.05
CA TYR A 160 9.98 -1.75 -3.29
C TYR A 160 9.13 -2.01 -4.54
N GLN A 161 8.23 -3.00 -4.46
CA GLN A 161 7.27 -3.32 -5.53
C GLN A 161 6.17 -2.26 -5.67
N ILE A 162 5.51 -1.88 -4.57
CA ILE A 162 4.38 -0.92 -4.56
C ILE A 162 4.83 0.45 -5.07
N LEU A 163 6.02 0.89 -4.67
CA LEU A 163 6.61 2.16 -5.12
C LEU A 163 7.25 2.04 -6.51
N SER A 164 7.25 0.86 -7.11
CA SER A 164 7.83 0.59 -8.44
C SER A 164 9.25 1.13 -8.58
N ILE A 165 10.07 1.01 -7.52
CA ILE A 165 11.41 1.60 -7.46
C ILE A 165 12.28 1.16 -8.63
N LYS A 166 12.21 -0.13 -8.99
CA LYS A 166 12.90 -0.70 -10.17
C LYS A 166 12.64 0.08 -11.45
N ASN A 167 11.39 0.48 -11.66
CA ASN A 167 10.92 1.08 -12.90
C ASN A 167 11.29 2.57 -12.97
N TYR A 168 11.28 3.27 -11.84
CA TYR A 168 11.47 4.73 -11.79
C TYR A 168 12.91 5.17 -11.51
N TYR A 169 13.62 4.46 -10.62
CA TYR A 169 14.94 4.87 -10.15
C TYR A 169 16.07 3.96 -10.67
N GLY A 170 15.71 2.80 -11.20
CA GLY A 170 16.68 1.74 -11.45
C GLY A 170 17.24 1.16 -10.15
N GLY A 171 18.05 0.11 -10.25
CA GLY A 171 18.58 -0.62 -9.10
C GLY A 171 17.79 -1.90 -8.80
N ASP A 172 18.44 -2.82 -8.10
CA ASP A 172 17.82 -4.05 -7.61
C ASP A 172 17.36 -3.91 -6.15
N PHE A 173 16.59 -4.89 -5.69
CA PHE A 173 16.07 -4.91 -4.33
C PHE A 173 17.18 -4.90 -3.27
N ARG A 174 18.31 -5.57 -3.51
CA ARG A 174 19.39 -5.67 -2.52
C ARG A 174 20.02 -4.30 -2.30
N SER A 175 20.32 -3.59 -3.38
CA SER A 175 20.84 -2.22 -3.34
C SER A 175 19.90 -1.27 -2.59
N PHE A 176 18.58 -1.44 -2.76
CA PHE A 176 17.59 -0.65 -2.04
C PHE A 176 17.51 -0.99 -0.55
N LEU A 177 17.55 -2.28 -0.19
CA LEU A 177 17.60 -2.72 1.22
C LEU A 177 18.87 -2.19 1.91
N ASP A 178 20.04 -2.36 1.27
CA ASP A 178 21.32 -1.90 1.78
C ASP A 178 21.31 -0.38 2.01
N LEU A 179 20.67 0.40 1.12
CA LEU A 179 20.52 1.85 1.29
C LEU A 179 19.70 2.20 2.55
N MET A 180 18.60 1.48 2.78
CA MET A 180 17.75 1.69 3.95
C MET A 180 18.49 1.34 5.25
N GLN A 181 19.26 0.24 5.26
CA GLN A 181 20.06 -0.18 6.41
C GLN A 181 21.20 0.81 6.70
N ARG A 182 21.92 1.25 5.66
CA ARG A 182 22.95 2.29 5.80
C ARG A 182 22.39 3.59 6.37
N SER A 183 21.18 3.98 5.98
CA SER A 183 20.53 5.16 6.57
C SER A 183 20.25 4.98 8.08
N ALA A 184 19.96 3.76 8.53
CA ALA A 184 19.81 3.44 9.95
C ALA A 184 21.14 3.51 10.69
N GLU A 185 22.21 3.00 10.09
CA GLU A 185 23.58 3.03 10.64
C GLU A 185 24.11 4.46 10.77
N GLU A 186 23.91 5.29 9.74
CA GLU A 186 24.29 6.71 9.75
C GLU A 186 23.57 7.50 10.85
N GLN A 187 22.34 7.09 11.19
CA GLN A 187 21.55 7.65 12.29
C GLN A 187 21.86 6.99 13.64
N SER A 188 22.82 6.06 13.70
CA SER A 188 23.19 5.29 14.90
C SER A 188 22.02 4.51 15.54
N ILE A 189 21.02 4.13 14.73
CA ILE A 189 19.87 3.33 15.15
C ILE A 189 20.20 1.84 15.05
N MET A 190 21.04 1.46 14.08
CA MET A 190 21.58 0.12 13.90
C MET A 190 23.10 0.17 13.98
N LYS A 191 23.71 -0.93 14.45
CA LYS A 191 25.16 -1.12 14.39
C LYS A 191 25.50 -2.23 13.40
N LEU A 192 26.70 -2.13 12.84
CA LEU A 192 27.25 -3.07 11.86
C LEU A 192 27.62 -4.44 12.45
N ASP A 193 27.75 -4.55 13.77
CA ASP A 193 28.17 -5.77 14.47
C ASP A 193 26.99 -6.54 15.09
N GLU A 194 25.75 -6.15 14.78
CA GLU A 194 24.54 -6.79 15.27
C GLU A 194 23.92 -7.67 14.16
N ASP A 195 24.48 -8.87 13.96
CA ASP A 195 24.05 -9.85 12.93
C ASP A 195 22.53 -10.13 12.93
N GLU A 196 21.86 -9.96 14.10
CA GLU A 196 20.40 -10.12 14.21
C GLU A 196 19.60 -9.08 13.40
N LEU A 197 20.25 -8.00 12.96
CA LEU A 197 19.63 -6.89 12.23
C LEU A 197 19.92 -6.91 10.71
N ASP A 198 20.65 -7.90 10.20
CA ASP A 198 21.12 -7.98 8.80
C ASP A 198 20.01 -8.01 7.74
N ASP A 199 18.81 -8.44 8.11
CA ASP A 199 17.67 -8.60 7.18
C ASP A 199 16.45 -7.75 7.58
N VAL A 200 16.68 -6.71 8.38
CA VAL A 200 15.61 -5.81 8.84
C VAL A 200 15.98 -4.33 8.71
N VAL A 201 14.95 -3.49 8.74
CA VAL A 201 15.07 -2.03 8.70
C VAL A 201 14.19 -1.40 9.78
N PRO A 202 14.68 -0.45 10.60
CA PRO A 202 13.86 0.20 11.60
C PRO A 202 12.69 0.97 10.98
N LEU A 203 11.50 0.92 11.59
CA LEU A 203 10.30 1.60 11.12
C LEU A 203 10.50 3.12 10.95
N VAL A 204 11.37 3.73 11.76
CA VAL A 204 11.68 5.16 11.64
C VAL A 204 12.33 5.50 10.28
N ILE A 205 13.11 4.59 9.70
CA ILE A 205 13.70 4.78 8.37
C ILE A 205 12.62 4.76 7.30
N LEU A 206 11.64 3.84 7.41
CA LEU A 206 10.46 3.86 6.54
C LEU A 206 9.75 5.21 6.63
N LYS A 207 9.48 5.70 7.85
CA LYS A 207 8.78 6.98 8.05
C LYS A 207 9.51 8.16 7.41
N ASN A 208 10.83 8.22 7.58
CA ASN A 208 11.66 9.27 7.01
C ASN A 208 11.65 9.18 5.48
N PHE A 209 11.87 7.99 4.93
CA PHE A 209 11.82 7.75 3.49
C PHE A 209 10.46 8.12 2.89
N SER A 210 9.36 7.69 3.50
CA SER A 210 8.00 8.00 3.04
C SER A 210 7.70 9.48 3.07
N LYS A 211 8.24 10.20 4.06
CA LYS A 211 8.10 11.66 4.18
C LYS A 211 8.82 12.36 3.03
N ASP A 212 10.05 11.98 2.75
CA ASP A 212 10.82 12.57 1.66
C ASP A 212 10.24 12.22 0.30
N PHE A 213 9.79 10.97 0.12
CA PHE A 213 9.09 10.51 -1.07
C PHE A 213 7.83 11.34 -1.34
N ILE A 214 6.95 11.48 -0.34
CA ILE A 214 5.68 12.20 -0.55
C ILE A 214 5.89 13.70 -0.72
N ASN A 215 6.87 14.30 -0.05
CA ASN A 215 7.23 15.69 -0.26
C ASN A 215 7.75 15.93 -1.68
N GLY A 216 8.58 15.00 -2.19
CA GLY A 216 9.05 15.02 -3.57
C GLY A 216 7.89 14.90 -4.56
N PHE A 217 6.96 13.96 -4.32
CA PHE A 217 5.75 13.81 -5.12
C PHE A 217 4.92 15.10 -5.12
N ILE A 218 4.68 15.70 -3.94
CA ILE A 218 3.88 16.92 -3.83
C ILE A 218 4.50 18.07 -4.61
N LYS A 219 5.82 18.27 -4.47
CA LYS A 219 6.55 19.30 -5.20
C LYS A 219 6.44 19.10 -6.71
N LEU A 220 6.64 17.86 -7.18
CA LEU A 220 6.52 17.52 -8.60
C LEU A 220 5.12 17.82 -9.14
N MET A 221 4.07 17.45 -8.42
CA MET A 221 2.68 17.69 -8.85
C MET A 221 2.38 19.19 -8.97
N PHE A 222 2.84 20.01 -8.03
CA PHE A 222 2.73 21.47 -8.13
C PHE A 222 3.52 22.03 -9.32
N GLU A 223 4.74 21.55 -9.58
CA GLU A 223 5.55 21.95 -10.74
C GLU A 223 4.88 21.60 -12.08
N LEU A 224 4.13 20.50 -12.12
CA LEU A 224 3.31 20.10 -13.26
C LEU A 224 1.99 20.89 -13.39
N GLY A 225 1.71 21.81 -12.47
CA GLY A 225 0.54 22.69 -12.51
C GLY A 225 -0.73 22.10 -11.89
N PHE A 226 -0.63 21.00 -11.13
CA PHE A 226 -1.78 20.47 -10.40
C PHE A 226 -2.17 21.42 -9.26
N GLN A 227 -3.46 21.62 -9.08
CA GLN A 227 -4.03 22.41 -8.00
C GLN A 227 -4.60 21.49 -6.91
N GLU A 228 -4.84 22.04 -5.73
CA GLU A 228 -5.59 21.33 -4.70
C GLU A 228 -7.06 21.12 -5.17
N ASN A 229 -7.69 20.02 -4.74
CA ASN A 229 -9.11 19.76 -4.96
C ASN A 229 -9.56 19.59 -6.44
N MET A 230 -8.72 19.04 -7.33
CA MET A 230 -9.07 18.87 -8.76
C MET A 230 -10.14 17.81 -9.07
N LEU A 231 -10.67 17.09 -8.07
CA LEU A 231 -11.76 16.09 -8.24
C LEU A 231 -12.97 16.38 -7.36
N LEU A 232 -13.41 17.63 -7.28
CA LEU A 232 -14.70 17.96 -6.70
C LEU A 232 -15.82 17.53 -7.65
N GLU A 233 -16.21 16.25 -7.53
CA GLU A 233 -17.53 15.71 -7.88
C GLU A 233 -18.20 15.16 -6.62
#